data_AF-A0A1I1CF94-F1
#
_entry.id   AF-A0A1I1CF94-F1
#
_cell.length_a   1.000
_cell.length_b   1.000
_cell.length_c   1.000
_cell.angle_alpha   90.00
_cell.angle_beta   90.00
_cell.angle_gamma   90.00
#
_symmetry.space_group_name_H-M   'P 1'
#
loop_
_entity.id
_entity.type
_entity.pdbx_description
1 polymer ?
#
loop_
_entity_poly.entity_id
_entity_poly.type
_entity_poly.pdbx_seq_one_letter_code
_entity_poly.pdbx_strand_id
1 'polypeptide(L)'
;MVAKRQRLAQRRKSLGFTQEGLAERLGIDPTTVRRWESGGAERGPQPWLRPKLARVLQVSAEQLDDLLAEADTPRTNESLQRAANVESSMPDVTHVVPSQAVLAVMGPSQTLVSLDVFTQSLIARYELEGPQQLVAEARALRQVCHQLGGSVSGTEERTRLARVSAQQSALLAYMSVNLSQYKDAEQYALEASLLATAIRDWPLLAWIKGTQSFTAYYQEKYDDALNLARVGLQFAGDDAQRIRLLANGVARAAGKLGDRRTVDQAVTEAFELVADRSGPTGMTPCIDFAPYRWARTAANAATAYLSVGDYKQALKLTQDVSATVASSDSDWSRSLVHLDEASALTLGRQADLEHAASIGKAALAASATKPIASIHSRAAELAVSMRRRGTNRAGQDFAAALHEWKQRRPEVTT
;
A
#
# COMPACT_ATOMS: atom_id res chain seq x y z
N MET A 1 36.40 9.84 27.07
CA MET A 1 36.67 9.98 25.61
C MET A 1 35.54 9.28 24.89
N VAL A 2 34.88 9.96 23.95
CA VAL A 2 33.74 9.38 23.19
C VAL A 2 34.26 8.30 22.25
N ALA A 3 33.68 7.10 22.31
CA ALA A 3 34.09 5.98 21.47
C ALA A 3 33.74 6.26 20.00
N LYS A 4 34.73 6.18 19.10
CA LYS A 4 34.51 6.37 17.66
C LYS A 4 33.74 5.17 17.12
N ARG A 5 32.66 5.40 16.35
CA ARG A 5 31.87 4.35 15.69
C ARG A 5 32.58 3.86 14.42
N GLN A 6 33.69 3.16 14.60
CA GLN A 6 34.58 2.74 13.51
C GLN A 6 33.90 1.81 12.49
N ARG A 7 32.98 0.96 12.94
CA ARG A 7 32.23 0.03 12.07
C ARG A 7 31.35 0.75 11.05
N LEU A 8 30.63 1.79 11.47
CA LEU A 8 29.84 2.65 10.58
C LEU A 8 30.71 3.29 9.49
N ALA A 9 31.86 3.86 9.89
CA ALA A 9 32.80 4.49 8.95
C ALA A 9 33.41 3.47 7.96
N GLN A 10 33.68 2.26 8.43
CA GLN A 10 34.23 1.18 7.59
C GLN A 10 33.21 0.69 6.56
N ARG A 11 31.94 0.52 6.95
CA ARG A 11 30.86 0.13 6.02
C ARG A 11 30.64 1.18 4.93
N ARG A 12 30.57 2.46 5.31
CA ARG A 12 30.45 3.57 4.34
C ARG A 12 31.57 3.53 3.30
N LYS A 13 32.82 3.40 3.74
CA LYS A 13 34.00 3.35 2.85
C LYS A 13 33.97 2.12 1.93
N SER A 14 33.51 0.96 2.41
CA SER A 14 33.42 -0.25 1.59
C SER A 14 32.44 -0.12 0.41
N LEU A 15 31.50 0.82 0.49
CA LEU A 15 30.55 1.14 -0.57
C LEU A 15 30.99 2.34 -1.42
N GLY A 16 32.22 2.85 -1.23
CA GLY A 16 32.78 3.94 -2.02
C GLY A 16 32.30 5.34 -1.65
N PHE A 17 31.56 5.51 -0.54
CA PHE A 17 31.03 6.82 -0.15
C PHE A 17 32.04 7.65 0.64
N THR A 18 32.17 8.94 0.30
CA THR A 18 32.73 9.98 1.19
C THR A 18 31.71 10.35 2.28
N GLN A 19 32.10 11.10 3.32
CA GLN A 19 31.13 11.55 4.34
C GLN A 19 30.09 12.48 3.69
N GLU A 20 30.55 13.34 2.78
CA GLU A 20 29.76 14.26 1.97
C GLU A 20 28.84 13.50 1.01
N GLY A 21 29.35 12.47 0.31
CA GLY A 21 28.55 11.66 -0.62
C GLY A 21 27.49 10.82 0.10
N LEU A 22 27.77 10.33 1.31
CA LEU A 22 26.73 9.70 2.15
C LEU A 22 25.69 10.73 2.60
N ALA A 23 26.11 11.91 3.03
CA ALA A 23 25.22 12.97 3.48
C ALA A 23 24.30 13.46 2.35
N GLU A 24 24.83 13.64 1.14
CA GLU A 24 24.07 13.98 -0.06
C GLU A 24 23.01 12.92 -0.38
N ARG A 25 23.38 11.63 -0.35
CA ARG A 25 22.44 10.53 -0.60
C ARG A 25 21.33 10.44 0.45
N LEU A 26 21.63 10.87 1.68
CA LEU A 26 20.68 10.95 2.78
C LEU A 26 19.87 12.24 2.80
N GLY A 27 20.30 13.30 2.08
CA GLY A 27 19.68 14.61 2.09
C GLY A 27 19.88 15.35 3.42
N ILE A 28 21.05 15.20 4.05
CA ILE A 28 21.40 15.80 5.34
C ILE A 28 22.73 16.55 5.25
N ASP A 29 23.03 17.36 6.27
CA ASP A 29 24.29 18.08 6.35
C ASP A 29 25.49 17.13 6.63
N PRO A 30 26.63 17.25 5.91
CA PRO A 30 27.82 16.41 6.11
C PRO A 30 28.36 16.39 7.54
N THR A 31 28.17 17.46 8.31
CA THR A 31 28.57 17.51 9.72
C THR A 31 27.78 16.52 10.59
N THR A 32 26.58 16.12 10.16
CA THR A 32 25.74 15.12 10.82
C THR A 32 26.36 13.72 10.71
N VAL A 33 26.84 13.35 9.51
CA VAL A 33 27.55 12.09 9.28
C VAL A 33 28.86 12.05 10.08
N ARG A 34 29.61 13.17 10.07
CA ARG A 34 30.84 13.30 10.85
C ARG A 34 30.62 13.11 12.35
N ARG A 35 29.54 13.68 12.90
CA ARG A 35 29.15 13.52 14.31
C ARG A 35 28.75 12.10 14.68
N TRP A 36 28.12 11.35 13.76
CA TRP A 36 27.79 9.95 14.00
C TRP A 36 29.04 9.08 14.09
N GLU A 37 29.97 9.25 13.17
CA GLU A 37 31.22 8.48 13.14
C GLU A 37 32.16 8.82 14.29
N SER A 38 32.15 10.07 14.75
CA SER A 38 32.94 10.51 15.91
C SER A 38 32.30 10.14 17.26
N GLY A 39 31.11 9.52 17.25
CA GLY A 39 30.33 9.18 18.45
C GLY A 39 29.70 10.39 19.16
N GLY A 40 29.83 11.61 18.62
CA GLY A 40 29.34 12.85 19.24
C GLY A 40 27.82 13.00 19.26
N ALA A 41 27.09 12.09 18.61
CA ALA A 41 25.66 11.93 18.75
C ALA A 41 25.37 10.73 19.66
N GLU A 42 25.10 11.01 20.94
CA GLU A 42 24.79 9.99 21.97
C GLU A 42 23.67 9.03 21.54
N ARG A 43 22.70 9.50 20.74
CA ARG A 43 21.57 8.69 20.25
C ARG A 43 21.72 8.17 18.81
N GLY A 44 22.84 8.45 18.14
CA GLY A 44 23.07 8.06 16.75
C GLY A 44 22.11 8.74 15.74
N PRO A 45 21.93 8.16 14.54
CA PRO A 45 20.97 8.64 13.55
C PRO A 45 19.53 8.63 14.08
N GLN A 46 18.77 9.67 13.74
CA GLN A 46 17.36 9.80 14.12
C GLN A 46 16.52 8.62 13.60
N PRO A 47 15.51 8.14 14.36
CA PRO A 47 14.77 6.92 14.02
C PRO A 47 14.20 6.90 12.59
N TRP A 48 13.59 7.99 12.13
CA TRP A 48 13.01 8.10 10.78
C TRP A 48 14.06 8.05 9.65
N LEU A 49 15.32 8.33 9.97
CA LEU A 49 16.41 8.34 9.00
C LEU A 49 17.10 6.96 8.91
N ARG A 50 16.90 6.08 9.90
CA ARG A 50 17.51 4.74 9.95
C ARG A 50 17.10 3.85 8.78
N PRO A 51 15.83 3.78 8.33
CA PRO A 51 15.47 2.96 7.16
C PRO A 51 16.17 3.43 5.88
N LYS A 52 16.29 4.75 5.69
CA LYS A 52 17.01 5.32 4.54
C LYS A 52 18.50 5.04 4.63
N LEU A 53 19.08 5.19 5.83
CA LEU A 53 20.49 4.89 6.10
C LEU A 53 20.83 3.40 5.88
N ALA A 54 20.00 2.49 6.38
CA ALA A 54 20.14 1.04 6.18
C ALA A 54 20.13 0.69 4.68
N ARG A 55 19.20 1.28 3.92
CA ARG A 55 19.10 1.10 2.47
C ARG A 55 20.33 1.63 1.73
N VAL A 56 20.82 2.82 2.08
CA VAL A 56 22.02 3.41 1.46
C VAL A 56 23.28 2.61 1.81
N LEU A 57 23.36 2.07 3.03
CA LEU A 57 24.47 1.24 3.49
C LEU A 57 24.30 -0.26 3.15
N GLN A 58 23.22 -0.63 2.46
CA GLN A 58 22.91 -2.01 2.07
C GLN A 58 23.05 -3.00 3.24
N VAL A 59 22.38 -2.70 4.35
CA VAL A 59 22.37 -3.54 5.56
C VAL A 59 20.95 -3.70 6.08
N SER A 60 20.68 -4.76 6.83
CA SER A 60 19.43 -4.91 7.58
C SER A 60 19.34 -3.89 8.73
N ALA A 61 18.16 -3.74 9.33
CA ALA A 61 17.99 -2.90 10.51
C ALA A 61 18.88 -3.37 11.67
N GLU A 62 18.93 -4.68 11.91
CA GLU A 62 19.78 -5.31 12.94
C GLU A 62 21.27 -5.05 12.69
N GLN A 63 21.71 -5.23 11.45
CA GLN A 63 23.10 -4.94 11.06
C GLN A 63 23.43 -3.45 11.21
N LEU A 64 22.47 -2.56 10.93
CA LEU A 64 22.67 -1.13 11.16
C LEU A 64 22.85 -0.83 12.66
N ASP A 65 22.09 -1.49 13.53
CA ASP A 65 22.25 -1.32 14.99
C ASP A 65 23.61 -1.84 15.47
N ASP A 66 24.11 -2.95 14.92
CA ASP A 66 25.46 -3.46 15.21
C ASP A 66 26.60 -2.54 14.72
N LEU A 67 26.37 -1.81 13.61
CA LEU A 67 27.30 -0.79 13.11
C LEU A 67 27.28 0.47 14.00
N LEU A 68 26.17 0.72 14.69
CA LEU A 68 25.95 1.87 15.57
C LEU A 68 26.31 1.60 17.03
N ALA A 69 26.36 0.33 17.44
CA ALA A 69 26.75 -0.11 18.77
C ALA A 69 28.22 0.24 19.08
N GLU A 70 28.48 0.68 20.31
CA GLU A 70 29.83 0.97 20.79
C GLU A 70 30.62 -0.33 20.97
N ALA A 71 31.90 -0.32 20.62
CA ALA A 71 32.79 -1.43 20.89
C ALA A 71 33.08 -1.47 22.40
N ASP A 72 32.90 -2.66 22.99
CA ASP A 72 33.12 -3.04 24.38
C ASP A 72 31.96 -2.83 25.36
N THR A 73 30.95 -3.70 25.28
CA THR A 73 30.28 -4.20 26.48
C THR A 73 29.80 -5.63 26.25
N PRO A 74 30.32 -6.64 26.97
CA PRO A 74 29.84 -8.01 26.85
C PRO A 74 28.41 -8.09 27.40
N ARG A 75 27.44 -8.48 26.56
CA ARG A 75 26.05 -8.70 26.99
C ARG A 75 25.96 -10.06 27.71
N THR A 76 25.75 -10.05 29.02
CA THR A 76 25.42 -11.27 29.78
C THR A 76 23.94 -11.62 29.63
N ASN A 77 23.61 -12.92 29.65
CA ASN A 77 22.25 -13.46 29.43
C ASN A 77 21.18 -12.84 30.34
N GLU A 78 21.52 -12.44 31.57
CA GLU A 78 20.59 -11.77 32.49
C GLU A 78 20.19 -10.35 32.01
N SER A 79 21.07 -9.68 31.28
CA SER A 79 20.82 -8.37 30.67
C SER A 79 19.85 -8.50 29.48
N LEU A 80 19.98 -9.58 28.70
CA LEU A 80 19.11 -9.89 27.57
C LEU A 80 17.70 -10.26 28.04
N GLN A 81 17.55 -10.98 29.15
CA GLN A 81 16.25 -11.31 29.72
C GLN A 81 15.55 -10.11 30.38
N ARG A 82 16.29 -9.19 30.99
CA ARG A 82 15.70 -7.91 31.47
C ARG A 82 15.36 -6.97 30.30
N ALA A 83 16.19 -6.90 29.27
CA ALA A 83 15.90 -6.11 28.07
C ALA A 83 14.67 -6.65 27.32
N ALA A 84 14.55 -7.96 27.13
CA ALA A 84 13.39 -8.59 26.49
C ALA A 84 12.08 -8.36 27.28
N ASN A 85 12.13 -8.38 28.61
CA ASN A 85 10.97 -8.07 29.45
C ASN A 85 10.59 -6.58 29.44
N VAL A 86 11.55 -5.67 29.19
CA VAL A 86 11.29 -4.23 29.02
C VAL A 86 10.83 -3.92 27.59
N GLU A 87 11.38 -4.57 26.56
CA GLU A 87 10.96 -4.46 25.15
C GLU A 87 9.52 -4.95 24.95
N SER A 88 9.14 -6.05 25.61
CA SER A 88 7.75 -6.53 25.63
C SER A 88 6.79 -5.62 26.39
N SER A 89 7.29 -4.67 27.19
CA SER A 89 6.51 -3.75 28.03
C SER A 89 6.58 -2.28 27.55
N MET A 90 7.42 -1.98 26.56
CA MET A 90 7.49 -0.66 25.93
C MET A 90 6.47 -0.63 24.78
N PRO A 91 5.55 0.34 24.73
CA PRO A 91 4.62 0.42 23.61
C PRO A 91 5.41 0.62 22.32
N ASP A 92 5.06 -0.15 21.29
CA ASP A 92 5.56 0.03 19.94
C ASP A 92 5.28 1.47 19.48
N VAL A 93 6.32 2.30 19.41
CA VAL A 93 6.19 3.73 19.15
C VAL A 93 5.85 4.02 17.68
N THR A 94 5.76 2.99 16.83
CA THR A 94 5.35 3.13 15.42
C THR A 94 3.84 3.38 15.25
N HIS A 95 3.03 3.15 16.30
CA HIS A 95 1.56 3.23 16.27
C HIS A 95 0.96 4.30 17.20
N VAL A 96 1.77 5.22 17.74
CA VAL A 96 1.29 6.17 18.75
C VAL A 96 0.62 7.37 18.07
N VAL A 97 -0.71 7.30 17.93
CA VAL A 97 -1.52 8.53 17.78
C VAL A 97 -1.26 9.39 19.02
N PRO A 98 -0.86 10.67 18.88
CA PRO A 98 -0.53 11.50 20.03
C PRO A 98 -1.71 11.61 20.99
N SER A 99 -1.46 11.48 22.29
CA SER A 99 -2.50 11.64 23.31
C SER A 99 -3.04 13.07 23.30
N GLN A 100 -4.27 13.26 23.78
CA GLN A 100 -4.88 14.60 23.88
C GLN A 100 -4.01 15.59 24.65
N ALA A 101 -3.29 15.14 25.67
CA ALA A 101 -2.37 15.98 26.43
C ALA A 101 -1.20 16.49 25.56
N VAL A 102 -0.64 15.62 24.71
CA VAL A 102 0.42 16.00 23.78
C VAL A 102 -0.10 16.97 22.72
N LEU A 103 -1.30 16.70 22.18
CA LEU A 103 -1.95 17.57 21.19
C LEU A 103 -2.24 18.98 21.74
N ALA A 104 -2.71 19.08 23.00
CA ALA A 104 -2.96 20.35 23.65
C ALA A 104 -1.69 21.20 23.81
N VAL A 105 -0.54 20.57 24.10
CA VAL A 105 0.75 21.26 24.20
C VAL A 105 1.25 21.76 22.84
N MET A 106 1.02 20.99 21.76
CA MET A 106 1.46 21.33 20.42
C MET A 106 0.64 22.48 19.79
N GLY A 107 -0.64 22.58 20.16
CA GLY A 107 -1.58 23.52 19.56
C GLY A 107 -2.08 23.09 18.17
N PRO A 108 -3.12 23.76 17.62
CA PRO A 108 -3.81 23.31 16.41
C PRO A 108 -2.92 23.22 15.18
N SER A 109 -2.10 24.25 14.91
CA SER A 109 -1.30 24.33 13.68
C SER A 109 -0.24 23.21 13.62
N GLN A 110 0.45 22.95 14.74
CA GLN A 110 1.45 21.88 14.80
C GLN A 110 0.80 20.49 14.81
N THR A 111 -0.40 20.35 15.39
CA THR A 111 -1.14 19.09 15.30
C THR A 111 -1.54 18.77 13.86
N LEU A 112 -1.96 19.76 13.07
CA LEU A 112 -2.24 19.57 11.65
C LEU A 112 -1.01 19.07 10.87
N VAL A 113 0.18 19.59 11.18
CA VAL A 113 1.44 19.07 10.61
C VAL A 113 1.65 17.60 10.94
N SER A 114 1.43 17.21 12.19
CA SER A 114 1.56 15.81 12.59
C SER A 114 0.52 14.90 11.96
N LEU A 115 -0.73 15.35 11.83
CA LEU A 115 -1.79 14.60 11.15
C LEU A 115 -1.44 14.30 9.69
N ASP A 116 -0.85 15.26 8.97
CA ASP A 116 -0.36 15.02 7.60
C ASP A 116 0.71 13.92 7.59
N VAL A 117 1.69 14.00 8.50
CA VAL A 117 2.77 13.01 8.61
C VAL A 117 2.25 11.61 8.94
N PHE A 118 1.33 11.49 9.91
CA PHE A 118 0.75 10.20 10.26
C PHE A 118 -0.12 9.64 9.14
N THR A 119 -0.87 10.49 8.43
CA THR A 119 -1.65 10.08 7.26
C THR A 119 -0.76 9.54 6.15
N GLN A 120 0.40 10.17 5.91
CA GLN A 120 1.40 9.64 4.97
C GLN A 120 2.04 8.32 5.45
N SER A 121 2.25 8.18 6.76
CA SER A 121 2.73 6.92 7.36
C SER A 121 1.75 5.76 7.12
N LEU A 122 0.43 6.00 7.26
CA LEU A 122 -0.58 4.98 6.95
C LEU A 122 -0.48 4.49 5.50
N ILE A 123 -0.31 5.40 4.55
CA ILE A 123 -0.16 5.06 3.13
C ILE A 123 1.10 4.22 2.90
N ALA A 124 2.22 4.63 3.49
CA ALA A 124 3.50 3.95 3.32
C ALA A 124 3.51 2.54 3.89
N ARG A 125 2.76 2.29 4.98
CA ARG A 125 2.69 0.99 5.66
C ARG A 125 1.56 0.11 5.14
N TYR A 126 0.63 0.65 4.35
CA TYR A 126 -0.59 -0.06 3.93
C TYR A 126 -0.30 -1.41 3.28
N GLU A 127 0.61 -1.45 2.30
CA GLU A 127 0.93 -2.66 1.55
C GLU A 127 1.57 -3.76 2.40
N LEU A 128 2.20 -3.39 3.53
CA LEU A 128 2.83 -4.32 4.47
C LEU A 128 1.87 -4.75 5.59
N GLU A 129 1.11 -3.80 6.15
CA GLU A 129 0.43 -3.99 7.43
C GLU A 129 -1.01 -4.51 7.30
N GLY A 130 -1.80 -4.08 6.32
CA GLY A 130 -3.20 -4.50 6.28
C GLY A 130 -4.19 -3.41 6.61
N PRO A 131 -5.38 -3.40 5.96
CA PRO A 131 -6.51 -2.66 6.50
C PRO A 131 -6.91 -3.17 7.90
N GLN A 132 -6.71 -4.44 8.22
CA GLN A 132 -7.02 -5.01 9.55
C GLN A 132 -6.23 -4.34 10.68
N GLN A 133 -4.95 -4.05 10.44
CA GLN A 133 -4.06 -3.43 11.44
C GLN A 133 -4.23 -1.89 11.44
N LEU A 134 -4.33 -1.27 10.27
CA LEU A 134 -4.27 0.18 10.14
C LEU A 134 -5.62 0.90 10.37
N VAL A 135 -6.76 0.21 10.29
CA VAL A 135 -8.07 0.86 10.38
C VAL A 135 -8.29 1.54 11.75
N ALA A 136 -7.80 0.94 12.84
CA ALA A 136 -7.95 1.51 14.18
C ALA A 136 -7.16 2.81 14.32
N GLU A 137 -5.92 2.83 13.81
CA GLU A 137 -5.08 4.02 13.79
C GLU A 137 -5.68 5.12 12.92
N ALA A 138 -6.15 4.79 11.72
CA ALA A 138 -6.81 5.74 10.83
C ALA A 138 -8.07 6.37 11.45
N ARG A 139 -8.87 5.58 12.18
CA ARG A 139 -10.04 6.09 12.94
C ARG A 139 -9.62 7.02 14.07
N ALA A 140 -8.56 6.67 14.81
CA ALA A 140 -8.04 7.51 15.88
C ALA A 140 -7.52 8.86 15.35
N LEU A 141 -6.80 8.88 14.22
CA LEU A 141 -6.39 10.12 13.56
C LEU A 141 -7.60 10.96 13.11
N ARG A 142 -8.63 10.32 12.54
CA ARG A 142 -9.85 11.01 12.13
C ARG A 142 -10.59 11.62 13.33
N GLN A 143 -10.58 10.95 14.48
CA GLN A 143 -11.15 11.46 15.72
C GLN A 143 -10.41 12.71 16.21
N VAL A 144 -9.07 12.76 16.10
CA VAL A 144 -8.28 13.95 16.39
C VAL A 144 -8.69 15.12 15.48
N CYS A 145 -8.83 14.88 14.17
CA CYS A 145 -9.32 15.90 13.24
C CYS A 145 -10.71 16.44 13.62
N HIS A 146 -11.62 15.58 14.09
CA HIS A 146 -12.94 16.01 14.56
C HIS A 146 -12.84 16.94 15.78
N GLN A 147 -11.98 16.61 16.74
CA GLN A 147 -11.76 17.42 17.95
C GLN A 147 -11.13 18.78 17.63
N LEU A 148 -10.28 18.87 16.61
CA LEU A 148 -9.69 20.13 16.17
C LEU A 148 -10.70 21.09 15.50
N GLY A 149 -11.84 20.58 15.01
CA GLY A 149 -12.79 21.37 14.24
C GLY A 149 -13.30 22.63 14.96
N GLY A 150 -13.45 22.57 16.28
CA GLY A 150 -13.84 23.72 17.10
C GLY A 150 -12.69 24.66 17.50
N SER A 151 -11.45 24.26 17.27
CA SER A 151 -10.25 24.96 17.74
C SER A 151 -9.49 25.68 16.63
N VAL A 152 -9.72 25.33 15.36
CA VAL A 152 -9.10 26.02 14.21
C VAL A 152 -9.84 27.31 13.89
N SER A 153 -9.11 28.41 13.74
CA SER A 153 -9.69 29.74 13.53
C SER A 153 -9.26 30.40 12.22
N GLY A 154 -8.11 30.01 11.66
CA GLY A 154 -7.63 30.50 10.36
C GLY A 154 -8.28 29.81 9.15
N THR A 155 -8.42 30.53 8.03
CA THR A 155 -8.91 29.94 6.77
C THR A 155 -7.96 28.87 6.23
N GLU A 156 -6.66 29.08 6.33
CA GLU A 156 -5.64 28.10 5.92
C GLU A 156 -5.71 26.83 6.78
N GLU A 157 -5.82 26.98 8.10
CA GLU A 157 -5.96 25.86 9.04
C GLU A 157 -7.24 25.06 8.78
N ARG A 158 -8.37 25.74 8.54
CA ARG A 158 -9.63 25.08 8.16
C ARG A 158 -9.49 24.30 6.86
N THR A 159 -8.83 24.89 5.85
CA THR A 159 -8.60 24.24 4.56
C THR A 159 -7.72 23.00 4.72
N ARG A 160 -6.64 23.11 5.50
CA ARG A 160 -5.74 21.99 5.80
C ARG A 160 -6.43 20.90 6.60
N LEU A 161 -7.19 21.26 7.62
CA LEU A 161 -8.00 20.33 8.41
C LEU A 161 -9.00 19.58 7.53
N ALA A 162 -9.71 20.29 6.65
CA ALA A 162 -10.64 19.69 5.72
C ALA A 162 -9.92 18.72 4.75
N ARG A 163 -8.74 19.09 4.22
CA ARG A 163 -7.95 18.22 3.34
C ARG A 163 -7.51 16.94 4.04
N VAL A 164 -6.86 17.04 5.20
CA VAL A 164 -6.36 15.85 5.92
C VAL A 164 -7.52 14.98 6.42
N SER A 165 -8.64 15.59 6.83
CA SER A 165 -9.87 14.86 7.17
C SER A 165 -10.44 14.11 5.96
N ALA A 166 -10.50 14.77 4.79
CA ALA A 166 -10.98 14.16 3.56
C ALA A 166 -10.09 12.97 3.15
N GLN A 167 -8.77 13.14 3.24
CA GLN A 167 -7.81 12.07 2.97
C GLN A 167 -8.01 10.89 3.93
N GLN A 168 -8.08 11.13 5.24
CA GLN A 168 -8.27 10.06 6.24
C GLN A 168 -9.59 9.31 6.04
N SER A 169 -10.70 10.01 5.79
CA SER A 169 -11.98 9.38 5.45
C SER A 169 -11.89 8.61 4.12
N ALA A 170 -11.18 9.13 3.12
CA ALA A 170 -10.97 8.43 1.86
C ALA A 170 -10.14 7.12 2.04
N LEU A 171 -9.11 7.14 2.88
CA LEU A 171 -8.33 5.95 3.24
C LEU A 171 -9.21 4.93 3.99
N LEU A 172 -10.00 5.38 4.96
CA LEU A 172 -10.94 4.52 5.69
C LEU A 172 -11.96 3.88 4.75
N ALA A 173 -12.48 4.63 3.77
CA ALA A 173 -13.38 4.08 2.77
C ALA A 173 -12.73 2.93 1.99
N TYR A 174 -11.50 3.12 1.51
CA TYR A 174 -10.77 2.10 0.75
C TYR A 174 -10.43 0.86 1.60
N MET A 175 -10.01 1.07 2.86
CA MET A 175 -9.78 -0.01 3.82
C MET A 175 -11.07 -0.83 4.05
N SER A 176 -12.20 -0.14 4.25
CA SER A 176 -13.50 -0.77 4.44
C SER A 176 -13.91 -1.65 3.26
N VAL A 177 -13.62 -1.28 2.01
CA VAL A 177 -13.86 -2.18 0.86
C VAL A 177 -13.06 -3.47 0.98
N ASN A 178 -11.77 -3.38 1.32
CA ASN A 178 -10.91 -4.56 1.45
C ASN A 178 -11.29 -5.44 2.65
N LEU A 179 -11.99 -4.88 3.64
CA LEU A 179 -12.60 -5.59 4.77
C LEU A 179 -14.04 -6.06 4.49
N SER A 180 -14.56 -5.88 3.26
CA SER A 180 -15.96 -6.18 2.88
C SER A 180 -17.02 -5.41 3.71
N GLN A 181 -16.66 -4.26 4.29
CA GLN A 181 -17.52 -3.38 5.07
C GLN A 181 -18.11 -2.28 4.17
N TYR A 182 -18.95 -2.66 3.21
CA TYR A 182 -19.37 -1.75 2.14
C TYR A 182 -20.19 -0.54 2.63
N LYS A 183 -21.00 -0.70 3.69
CA LYS A 183 -21.74 0.42 4.29
C LYS A 183 -20.80 1.47 4.86
N ASP A 184 -19.77 1.04 5.60
CA ASP A 184 -18.74 1.94 6.13
C ASP A 184 -17.99 2.61 4.97
N ALA A 185 -17.65 1.86 3.92
CA ALA A 185 -16.98 2.39 2.74
C ALA A 185 -17.79 3.53 2.08
N GLU A 186 -19.10 3.35 1.93
CA GLU A 186 -20.00 4.37 1.37
C GLU A 186 -20.09 5.62 2.27
N GLN A 187 -20.21 5.44 3.59
CA GLN A 187 -20.28 6.55 4.54
C GLN A 187 -18.99 7.37 4.57
N TYR A 188 -17.83 6.71 4.66
CA TYR A 188 -16.55 7.40 4.66
C TYR A 188 -16.26 8.07 3.31
N ALA A 189 -16.62 7.44 2.18
CA ALA A 189 -16.47 8.06 0.87
C ALA A 189 -17.38 9.28 0.68
N LEU A 190 -18.59 9.26 1.24
CA LEU A 190 -19.49 10.42 1.24
C LEU A 190 -18.89 11.58 2.04
N GLU A 191 -18.42 11.33 3.26
CA GLU A 191 -17.76 12.34 4.09
C GLU A 191 -16.54 12.93 3.38
N ALA A 192 -15.66 12.08 2.84
CA ALA A 192 -14.49 12.52 2.09
C ALA A 192 -14.87 13.39 0.89
N SER A 193 -15.95 13.04 0.18
CA SER A 193 -16.46 13.81 -0.95
C SER A 193 -16.97 15.19 -0.52
N LEU A 194 -17.70 15.28 0.58
CA LEU A 194 -18.21 16.56 1.10
C LEU A 194 -17.04 17.50 1.46
N LEU A 195 -16.04 16.98 2.17
CA LEU A 195 -14.87 17.74 2.59
C LEU A 195 -14.02 18.19 1.39
N ALA A 196 -13.71 17.28 0.47
CA ALA A 196 -12.91 17.61 -0.73
C ALA A 196 -13.63 18.61 -1.65
N THR A 197 -14.96 18.51 -1.77
CA THR A 197 -15.78 19.49 -2.51
C THR A 197 -15.72 20.87 -1.86
N ALA A 198 -15.82 20.94 -0.53
CA ALA A 198 -15.80 22.21 0.21
C ALA A 198 -14.50 23.00 -0.02
N ILE A 199 -13.38 22.31 -0.21
CA ILE A 199 -12.07 22.92 -0.50
C ILE A 199 -11.68 22.90 -1.99
N ARG A 200 -12.58 22.43 -2.88
CA ARG A 200 -12.36 22.31 -4.33
C ARG A 200 -11.11 21.49 -4.69
N ASP A 201 -10.84 20.43 -3.94
CA ASP A 201 -9.74 19.50 -4.20
C ASP A 201 -10.19 18.44 -5.22
N TRP A 202 -10.23 18.83 -6.50
CA TRP A 202 -10.73 17.99 -7.59
C TRP A 202 -9.91 16.70 -7.81
N PRO A 203 -8.57 16.70 -7.73
CA PRO A 203 -7.79 15.46 -7.79
C PRO A 203 -8.17 14.49 -6.66
N LEU A 204 -8.36 14.97 -5.42
CA LEU A 204 -8.82 14.11 -4.33
C LEU A 204 -10.23 13.58 -4.58
N LEU A 205 -11.15 14.40 -5.12
CA LEU A 205 -12.47 13.92 -5.52
C LEU A 205 -12.42 12.84 -6.60
N ALA A 206 -11.57 12.99 -7.60
CA ALA A 206 -11.34 11.98 -8.63
C ALA A 206 -10.84 10.65 -8.01
N TRP A 207 -9.91 10.73 -7.06
CA TRP A 207 -9.46 9.57 -6.29
C TRP A 207 -10.62 8.91 -5.52
N ILE A 208 -11.43 9.70 -4.83
CA ILE A 208 -12.59 9.22 -4.06
C ILE A 208 -13.62 8.56 -4.98
N LYS A 209 -13.85 9.09 -6.19
CA LYS A 209 -14.69 8.45 -7.20
C LYS A 209 -14.13 7.10 -7.65
N GLY A 210 -12.81 6.98 -7.75
CA GLY A 210 -12.15 5.68 -7.95
C GLY A 210 -12.49 4.69 -6.83
N THR A 211 -12.45 5.13 -5.57
CA THR A 211 -12.82 4.29 -4.41
C THR A 211 -14.31 3.95 -4.39
N GLN A 212 -15.20 4.87 -4.75
CA GLN A 212 -16.63 4.57 -4.89
C GLN A 212 -16.90 3.55 -6.01
N SER A 213 -16.22 3.70 -7.15
CA SER A 213 -16.26 2.72 -8.25
C SER A 213 -15.77 1.35 -7.77
N PHE A 214 -14.66 1.32 -7.02
CA PHE A 214 -14.10 0.10 -6.43
C PHE A 214 -15.08 -0.56 -5.44
N THR A 215 -15.76 0.23 -4.58
CA THR A 215 -16.82 -0.25 -3.70
C THR A 215 -17.97 -0.90 -4.49
N ALA A 216 -18.48 -0.25 -5.53
CA ALA A 216 -19.55 -0.78 -6.37
C ALA A 216 -19.12 -2.06 -7.12
N TYR A 217 -17.86 -2.09 -7.60
CA TYR A 217 -17.29 -3.25 -8.28
C TYR A 217 -17.31 -4.51 -7.39
N TYR A 218 -16.90 -4.40 -6.12
CA TYR A 218 -16.92 -5.54 -5.19
C TYR A 218 -18.31 -5.88 -4.62
N GLN A 219 -19.28 -4.99 -4.79
CA GLN A 219 -20.71 -5.30 -4.62
C GLN A 219 -21.35 -5.92 -5.87
N GLU A 220 -20.56 -6.20 -6.91
CA GLU A 220 -21.01 -6.73 -8.21
C GLU A 220 -21.99 -5.79 -8.96
N LYS A 221 -22.00 -4.49 -8.60
CA LYS A 221 -22.77 -3.44 -9.27
C LYS A 221 -21.92 -2.79 -10.36
N TYR A 222 -21.67 -3.53 -11.43
CA TYR A 222 -20.67 -3.14 -12.43
C TYR A 222 -21.06 -1.91 -13.27
N ASP A 223 -22.34 -1.71 -13.56
CA ASP A 223 -22.83 -0.48 -14.21
C ASP A 223 -22.59 0.76 -13.34
N ASP A 224 -22.89 0.67 -12.04
CA ASP A 224 -22.63 1.74 -11.08
C ASP A 224 -21.12 2.01 -10.98
N ALA A 225 -20.30 0.95 -10.92
CA ALA A 225 -18.85 1.07 -10.88
C ALA A 225 -18.31 1.81 -12.10
N LEU A 226 -18.79 1.49 -13.30
CA LEU A 226 -18.41 2.16 -14.54
C LEU A 226 -18.85 3.63 -14.54
N ASN A 227 -20.08 3.92 -14.12
CA ASN A 227 -20.61 5.28 -14.05
C ASN A 227 -19.83 6.15 -13.06
N LEU A 228 -19.53 5.63 -11.87
CA LEU A 228 -18.73 6.32 -10.85
C LEU A 228 -17.32 6.63 -11.33
N ALA A 229 -16.68 5.70 -12.04
CA ALA A 229 -15.35 5.94 -12.63
C ALA A 229 -15.39 7.03 -13.71
N ARG A 230 -16.41 7.03 -14.58
CA ARG A 230 -16.60 8.07 -15.61
C ARG A 230 -16.87 9.45 -15.01
N VAL A 231 -17.67 9.52 -13.94
CA VAL A 231 -17.84 10.77 -13.17
C VAL A 231 -16.51 11.22 -12.56
N GLY A 232 -15.71 10.28 -12.04
CA GLY A 232 -14.35 10.58 -11.57
C GLY A 232 -13.47 11.21 -12.64
N LEU A 233 -13.55 10.75 -13.89
CA LEU A 233 -12.77 11.32 -15.01
C LEU A 233 -13.15 12.78 -15.30
N GLN A 234 -14.40 13.17 -15.06
CA GLN A 234 -14.83 14.56 -15.20
C GLN A 234 -14.17 15.45 -14.14
N PHE A 235 -14.07 14.97 -12.89
CA PHE A 235 -13.36 15.69 -11.82
C PHE A 235 -11.85 15.71 -12.01
N ALA A 236 -11.27 14.66 -12.58
CA ALA A 236 -9.84 14.61 -12.84
C ALA A 236 -9.42 15.68 -13.86
N GLY A 237 -10.24 15.99 -14.87
CA GLY A 237 -9.81 16.85 -15.97
C GLY A 237 -8.56 16.27 -16.63
N ASP A 238 -7.47 17.04 -16.67
CA ASP A 238 -6.15 16.62 -17.17
C ASP A 238 -5.23 16.04 -16.08
N ASP A 239 -5.73 15.87 -14.85
CA ASP A 239 -4.94 15.37 -13.72
C ASP A 239 -4.54 13.88 -13.87
N ALA A 240 -3.45 13.53 -13.21
CA ALA A 240 -2.91 12.18 -13.14
C ALA A 240 -3.88 11.10 -12.66
N GLN A 241 -4.87 11.45 -11.84
CA GLN A 241 -5.85 10.50 -11.32
C GLN A 241 -6.64 9.78 -12.42
N ARG A 242 -6.67 10.33 -13.64
CA ARG A 242 -7.20 9.63 -14.82
C ARG A 242 -6.66 8.22 -14.96
N ILE A 243 -5.36 8.00 -14.74
CA ILE A 243 -4.71 6.69 -14.92
C ILE A 243 -5.39 5.62 -14.05
N ARG A 244 -5.63 5.94 -12.77
CA ARG A 244 -6.33 5.06 -11.82
C ARG A 244 -7.76 4.82 -12.28
N LEU A 245 -8.48 5.88 -12.59
CA LEU A 245 -9.88 5.80 -13.00
C LEU A 245 -10.07 4.98 -14.27
N LEU A 246 -9.18 5.13 -15.25
CA LEU A 246 -9.19 4.36 -16.50
C LEU A 246 -8.85 2.89 -16.26
N ALA A 247 -7.71 2.60 -15.64
CA ALA A 247 -7.22 1.22 -15.51
C ALA A 247 -7.98 0.42 -14.44
N ASN A 248 -8.19 1.01 -13.25
CA ASN A 248 -8.84 0.32 -12.13
C ASN A 248 -10.37 0.45 -12.14
N GLY A 249 -10.91 1.59 -12.55
CA GLY A 249 -12.35 1.84 -12.60
C GLY A 249 -12.97 1.37 -13.91
N VAL A 250 -12.80 2.16 -14.97
CA VAL A 250 -13.46 1.99 -16.28
C VAL A 250 -13.14 0.64 -16.90
N ALA A 251 -11.86 0.29 -17.08
CA ALA A 251 -11.47 -0.93 -17.76
C ALA A 251 -11.95 -2.18 -17.02
N ARG A 252 -11.78 -2.25 -15.69
CA ARG A 252 -12.23 -3.42 -14.91
C ARG A 252 -13.75 -3.55 -14.90
N ALA A 253 -14.49 -2.46 -14.71
CA ALA A 253 -15.95 -2.49 -14.71
C ALA A 253 -16.50 -2.86 -16.09
N ALA A 254 -16.01 -2.23 -17.16
CA ALA A 254 -16.35 -2.58 -18.53
C ALA A 254 -16.01 -4.05 -18.85
N GLY A 255 -14.89 -4.55 -18.33
CA GLY A 255 -14.50 -5.94 -18.50
C GLY A 255 -15.50 -6.92 -17.90
N LYS A 256 -16.06 -6.62 -16.72
CA LYS A 256 -17.13 -7.41 -16.10
C LYS A 256 -18.47 -7.32 -16.86
N LEU A 257 -18.69 -6.23 -17.58
CA LEU A 257 -19.84 -6.04 -18.46
C LEU A 257 -19.63 -6.65 -19.86
N GLY A 258 -18.45 -7.21 -20.15
CA GLY A 258 -18.12 -7.78 -21.46
C GLY A 258 -17.84 -6.75 -22.57
N ASP A 259 -17.72 -5.46 -22.22
CA ASP A 259 -17.46 -4.38 -23.19
C ASP A 259 -15.96 -4.26 -23.49
N ARG A 260 -15.49 -5.10 -24.42
CA ARG A 260 -14.10 -5.11 -24.88
C ARG A 260 -13.65 -3.76 -25.45
N ARG A 261 -14.52 -3.06 -26.17
CA ARG A 261 -14.16 -1.77 -26.79
C ARG A 261 -13.79 -0.74 -25.73
N THR A 262 -14.59 -0.64 -24.68
CA THR A 262 -14.29 0.27 -23.56
C THR A 262 -13.04 -0.15 -22.80
N VAL A 263 -12.78 -1.46 -22.65
CA VAL A 263 -11.51 -1.96 -22.07
C VAL A 263 -10.31 -1.49 -22.88
N ASP A 264 -10.30 -1.74 -24.19
CA ASP A 264 -9.18 -1.42 -25.07
C ASP A 264 -8.89 0.09 -25.06
N GLN A 265 -9.94 0.91 -25.14
CA GLN A 265 -9.85 2.37 -25.10
C GLN A 265 -9.27 2.87 -23.78
N ALA A 266 -9.85 2.44 -22.65
CA ALA A 266 -9.42 2.90 -21.33
C ALA A 266 -8.00 2.46 -20.99
N VAL A 267 -7.62 1.22 -21.35
CA VAL A 267 -6.26 0.72 -21.12
C VAL A 267 -5.24 1.47 -21.99
N THR A 268 -5.55 1.72 -23.26
CA THR A 268 -4.67 2.46 -24.17
C THR A 268 -4.40 3.86 -23.63
N GLU A 269 -5.48 4.60 -23.29
CA GLU A 269 -5.36 5.95 -22.74
C GLU A 269 -4.59 5.96 -21.41
N ALA A 270 -4.82 4.98 -20.54
CA ALA A 270 -4.09 4.89 -19.27
C ALA A 270 -2.59 4.71 -19.48
N PHE A 271 -2.17 3.90 -20.47
CA PHE A 271 -0.75 3.69 -20.76
C PHE A 271 -0.09 4.88 -21.45
N GLU A 272 -0.80 5.62 -22.31
CA GLU A 272 -0.34 6.88 -22.89
C GLU A 272 -0.01 7.89 -21.77
N LEU A 273 -0.92 8.06 -20.81
CA LEU A 273 -0.73 8.96 -19.66
C LEU A 273 0.40 8.53 -18.72
N VAL A 274 0.70 7.22 -18.64
CA VAL A 274 1.82 6.70 -17.86
C VAL A 274 3.15 6.94 -18.56
N ALA A 275 3.21 6.81 -19.89
CA ALA A 275 4.44 6.98 -20.67
C ALA A 275 5.05 8.38 -20.48
N ASP A 276 4.21 9.39 -20.28
CA ASP A 276 4.60 10.77 -20.05
C ASP A 276 5.14 11.04 -18.63
N ARG A 277 5.19 10.04 -17.74
CA ARG A 277 5.52 10.21 -16.31
C ARG A 277 6.72 9.36 -15.86
N SER A 278 7.92 9.90 -16.04
CA SER A 278 9.15 9.30 -15.49
C SER A 278 9.20 9.38 -13.94
N GLY A 279 9.59 8.29 -13.27
CA GLY A 279 9.73 8.16 -11.81
C GLY A 279 9.65 6.69 -11.33
N PRO A 280 9.69 6.40 -10.00
CA PRO A 280 10.08 5.10 -9.45
C PRO A 280 9.43 3.87 -10.13
N THR A 281 10.27 2.90 -10.47
CA THR A 281 9.97 1.67 -11.24
C THR A 281 9.23 0.58 -10.47
N GLY A 282 8.96 0.81 -9.18
CA GLY A 282 8.32 -0.15 -8.30
C GLY A 282 6.79 -0.18 -8.41
N MET A 283 6.19 -1.12 -7.68
CA MET A 283 4.74 -1.23 -7.58
C MET A 283 4.18 -0.12 -6.68
N THR A 284 3.51 0.88 -7.28
CA THR A 284 2.89 1.99 -6.51
C THR A 284 1.84 1.46 -5.52
N PRO A 285 1.77 1.95 -4.28
CA PRO A 285 0.74 1.52 -3.33
C PRO A 285 -0.67 1.79 -3.89
N CYS A 286 -1.60 0.86 -3.69
CA CYS A 286 -2.94 0.97 -4.28
C CYS A 286 -3.76 2.12 -3.67
N ILE A 287 -3.51 2.41 -2.39
CA ILE A 287 -4.20 3.44 -1.62
C ILE A 287 -3.52 4.83 -1.68
N ASP A 288 -2.35 4.94 -2.32
CA ASP A 288 -1.62 6.21 -2.42
C ASP A 288 -2.49 7.27 -3.11
N PHE A 289 -2.39 8.54 -2.72
CA PHE A 289 -3.03 9.62 -3.46
C PHE A 289 -2.25 10.00 -4.72
N ALA A 290 -0.99 9.58 -4.84
CA ALA A 290 -0.24 9.65 -6.07
C ALA A 290 -0.88 8.78 -7.19
N PRO A 291 -0.69 9.15 -8.46
CA PRO A 291 -1.17 8.36 -9.58
C PRO A 291 -0.48 7.01 -9.68
N TYR A 292 -1.17 6.07 -10.31
CA TYR A 292 -0.58 4.79 -10.65
C TYR A 292 0.55 4.95 -11.66
N ARG A 293 1.55 4.09 -11.50
CA ARG A 293 2.63 3.90 -12.47
C ARG A 293 2.38 2.66 -13.32
N TRP A 294 3.32 2.40 -14.22
CA TRP A 294 3.23 1.36 -15.23
C TRP A 294 2.85 -0.01 -14.65
N ALA A 295 3.56 -0.53 -13.65
CA ALA A 295 3.29 -1.87 -13.11
C ALA A 295 1.89 -2.02 -12.51
N ARG A 296 1.39 -0.99 -11.79
CA ARG A 296 0.02 -1.02 -11.23
C ARG A 296 -1.03 -0.87 -12.32
N THR A 297 -0.75 -0.07 -13.34
CA THR A 297 -1.62 0.10 -14.50
C THR A 297 -1.74 -1.22 -15.27
N ALA A 298 -0.61 -1.89 -15.53
CA ALA A 298 -0.54 -3.18 -16.18
C ALA A 298 -1.24 -4.29 -15.41
N ALA A 299 -1.10 -4.36 -14.08
CA ALA A 299 -1.81 -5.33 -13.26
C ALA A 299 -3.35 -5.15 -13.37
N ASN A 300 -3.86 -3.93 -13.30
CA ASN A 300 -5.30 -3.67 -13.47
C ASN A 300 -5.78 -3.91 -14.92
N ALA A 301 -4.95 -3.62 -15.91
CA ALA A 301 -5.24 -3.92 -17.31
C ALA A 301 -5.32 -5.43 -17.55
N ALA A 302 -4.41 -6.23 -16.96
CA ALA A 302 -4.45 -7.69 -17.04
C ALA A 302 -5.78 -8.25 -16.51
N THR A 303 -6.23 -7.74 -15.35
CA THR A 303 -7.54 -8.05 -14.78
C THR A 303 -8.70 -7.75 -15.75
N ALA A 304 -8.66 -6.60 -16.43
CA ALA A 304 -9.70 -6.19 -17.37
C ALA A 304 -9.72 -7.09 -18.61
N TYR A 305 -8.55 -7.36 -19.21
CA TYR A 305 -8.42 -8.26 -20.36
C TYR A 305 -8.83 -9.70 -20.06
N LEU A 306 -8.49 -10.19 -18.86
CA LEU A 306 -8.96 -11.49 -18.37
C LEU A 306 -10.49 -11.57 -18.40
N SER A 307 -11.18 -10.50 -18.00
CA SER A 307 -12.64 -10.45 -17.91
C SER A 307 -13.33 -10.48 -19.28
N VAL A 308 -12.73 -9.86 -20.31
CA VAL A 308 -13.25 -9.87 -21.70
C VAL A 308 -12.76 -11.05 -22.55
N GLY A 309 -12.03 -11.99 -21.94
CA GLY A 309 -11.57 -13.20 -22.62
C GLY A 309 -10.27 -13.06 -23.41
N ASP A 310 -9.52 -11.96 -23.27
CA ASP A 310 -8.22 -11.79 -23.90
C ASP A 310 -7.09 -12.33 -23.00
N TYR A 311 -7.05 -13.65 -22.87
CA TYR A 311 -6.11 -14.34 -21.98
C TYR A 311 -4.65 -14.17 -22.42
N LYS A 312 -4.41 -14.00 -23.73
CA LYS A 312 -3.06 -13.77 -24.26
C LYS A 312 -2.52 -12.42 -23.78
N GLN A 313 -3.33 -11.37 -23.87
CA GLN A 313 -2.93 -10.04 -23.41
C GLN A 313 -2.82 -9.99 -21.88
N ALA A 314 -3.73 -10.65 -21.16
CA ALA A 314 -3.63 -10.77 -19.69
C ALA A 314 -2.30 -11.44 -19.27
N LEU A 315 -1.94 -12.60 -19.85
CA LEU A 315 -0.69 -13.30 -19.55
C LEU A 315 0.55 -12.46 -19.89
N LYS A 316 0.54 -11.76 -21.02
CA LYS A 316 1.64 -10.85 -21.38
C LYS A 316 1.85 -9.78 -20.30
N LEU A 317 0.77 -9.13 -19.87
CA LEU A 317 0.85 -8.06 -18.87
C LEU A 317 1.28 -8.59 -17.49
N THR A 318 0.80 -9.78 -17.07
CA THR A 318 1.26 -10.39 -15.81
C THR A 318 2.73 -10.77 -15.86
N GLN A 319 3.21 -11.27 -17.01
CA GLN A 319 4.63 -11.56 -17.23
C GLN A 319 5.49 -10.29 -17.18
N ASP A 320 5.05 -9.21 -17.84
CA ASP A 320 5.79 -7.95 -17.88
C ASP A 320 5.96 -7.31 -16.48
N VAL A 321 5.01 -7.53 -15.56
CA VAL A 321 5.11 -7.03 -14.17
C VAL A 321 5.76 -8.00 -13.19
N SER A 322 6.10 -9.22 -13.60
CA SER A 322 6.55 -10.31 -12.71
C SER A 322 7.73 -9.91 -11.82
N ALA A 323 8.76 -9.28 -12.37
CA ALA A 323 9.94 -8.84 -11.62
C ALA A 323 9.61 -7.72 -10.61
N THR A 324 8.76 -6.76 -11.00
CA THR A 324 8.31 -5.68 -10.11
C THR A 324 7.43 -6.20 -8.98
N VAL A 325 6.60 -7.20 -9.26
CA VAL A 325 5.73 -7.85 -8.29
C VAL A 325 6.55 -8.73 -7.33
N ALA A 326 7.53 -9.49 -7.82
CA ALA A 326 8.40 -10.32 -7.00
C ALA A 326 9.25 -9.50 -6.01
N SER A 327 9.61 -8.27 -6.38
CA SER A 327 10.35 -7.32 -5.54
C SER A 327 9.45 -6.39 -4.70
N SER A 328 8.12 -6.55 -4.77
CA SER A 328 7.17 -5.73 -4.00
C SER A 328 7.03 -6.25 -2.57
N ASP A 329 6.99 -5.32 -1.62
CA ASP A 329 6.66 -5.59 -0.21
C ASP A 329 5.18 -5.95 0.01
N SER A 330 4.37 -6.01 -1.06
CA SER A 330 2.93 -6.27 -0.99
C SER A 330 2.59 -7.73 -1.30
N ASP A 331 2.23 -8.48 -0.26
CA ASP A 331 1.68 -9.83 -0.39
C ASP A 331 0.44 -9.88 -1.29
N TRP A 332 -0.41 -8.84 -1.24
CA TRP A 332 -1.62 -8.80 -2.05
C TRP A 332 -1.34 -8.53 -3.51
N SER A 333 -0.39 -7.65 -3.81
CA SER A 333 -0.04 -7.36 -5.21
C SER A 333 0.49 -8.61 -5.89
N ARG A 334 1.33 -9.37 -5.18
CA ARG A 334 1.81 -10.69 -5.61
C ARG A 334 0.65 -11.66 -5.80
N SER A 335 -0.22 -11.79 -4.81
CA SER A 335 -1.35 -12.72 -4.85
C SER A 335 -2.33 -12.40 -5.98
N LEU A 336 -2.68 -11.14 -6.18
CA LEU A 336 -3.67 -10.73 -7.19
C LEU A 336 -3.15 -10.94 -8.62
N VAL A 337 -1.90 -10.58 -8.90
CA VAL A 337 -1.31 -10.80 -10.23
C VAL A 337 -1.20 -12.30 -10.55
N HIS A 338 -0.74 -13.10 -9.58
CA HIS A 338 -0.68 -14.56 -9.72
C HIS A 338 -2.06 -15.21 -9.89
N LEU A 339 -3.10 -14.70 -9.21
CA LEU A 339 -4.46 -15.22 -9.40
C LEU A 339 -5.03 -14.87 -10.78
N ASP A 340 -4.72 -13.69 -11.31
CA ASP A 340 -5.11 -13.30 -12.68
C ASP A 340 -4.35 -14.16 -13.72
N GLU A 341 -3.06 -14.40 -13.52
CA GLU A 341 -2.24 -15.29 -14.35
C GLU A 341 -2.78 -16.73 -14.35
N ALA A 342 -2.98 -17.30 -13.16
CA ALA A 342 -3.56 -18.63 -13.00
C ALA A 342 -4.93 -18.72 -13.68
N SER A 343 -5.77 -17.71 -13.54
CA SER A 343 -7.09 -17.68 -14.20
C SER A 343 -6.95 -17.69 -15.73
N ALA A 344 -6.04 -16.91 -16.29
CA ALA A 344 -5.79 -16.88 -17.73
C ALA A 344 -5.29 -18.24 -18.25
N LEU A 345 -4.44 -18.95 -17.50
CA LEU A 345 -3.96 -20.31 -17.83
C LEU A 345 -5.10 -21.33 -17.89
N THR A 346 -6.18 -21.16 -17.11
CA THR A 346 -7.33 -22.08 -17.15
C THR A 346 -8.26 -21.83 -18.34
N LEU A 347 -8.25 -20.63 -18.93
CA LEU A 347 -9.25 -20.21 -19.92
C LEU A 347 -8.77 -20.29 -21.38
N GLY A 348 -7.47 -20.51 -21.61
CA GLY A 348 -6.91 -20.76 -22.95
C GLY A 348 -7.28 -22.11 -23.59
N ARG A 349 -7.04 -22.29 -24.90
CA ARG A 349 -7.28 -23.57 -25.59
C ARG A 349 -6.30 -24.68 -25.16
N GLN A 350 -5.08 -24.28 -24.79
CA GLN A 350 -4.05 -25.14 -24.20
C GLN A 350 -3.99 -24.87 -22.70
N ALA A 351 -5.08 -25.18 -21.99
CA ALA A 351 -5.17 -24.89 -20.57
C ALA A 351 -4.18 -25.74 -19.77
N ASP A 352 -3.34 -25.10 -18.96
CA ASP A 352 -2.41 -25.76 -18.04
C ASP A 352 -2.96 -25.67 -16.61
N LEU A 353 -3.78 -26.66 -16.25
CA LEU A 353 -4.49 -26.67 -14.98
C LEU A 353 -3.57 -26.96 -13.80
N GLU A 354 -2.52 -27.75 -14.00
CA GLU A 354 -1.53 -28.05 -12.96
C GLU A 354 -0.73 -26.78 -12.62
N HIS A 355 -0.27 -26.06 -13.64
CA HIS A 355 0.41 -24.78 -13.46
C HIS A 355 -0.52 -23.75 -12.80
N ALA A 356 -1.77 -23.64 -13.29
CA ALA A 356 -2.75 -22.73 -12.69
C ALA A 356 -3.03 -23.04 -11.21
N ALA A 357 -3.20 -24.31 -10.83
CA ALA A 357 -3.34 -24.72 -9.43
C ALA A 357 -2.11 -24.36 -8.61
N SER A 358 -0.91 -24.60 -9.15
CA SER A 358 0.36 -24.31 -8.47
C SER A 358 0.49 -22.82 -8.14
N ILE A 359 0.34 -21.95 -9.15
CA ILE A 359 0.38 -20.49 -8.98
C ILE A 359 -0.75 -20.03 -8.04
N GLY A 360 -1.97 -20.53 -8.24
CA GLY A 360 -3.11 -20.18 -7.40
C GLY A 360 -2.89 -20.51 -5.92
N LYS A 361 -2.33 -21.69 -5.61
CA LYS A 361 -1.98 -22.08 -4.23
C LYS A 361 -0.88 -21.20 -3.65
N ALA A 362 0.16 -20.88 -4.43
CA ALA A 362 1.22 -19.98 -4.00
C ALA A 362 0.67 -18.57 -3.67
N ALA A 363 -0.28 -18.07 -4.47
CA ALA A 363 -0.96 -16.81 -4.22
C ALA A 363 -1.79 -16.82 -2.92
N LEU A 364 -2.52 -17.91 -2.65
CA LEU A 364 -3.25 -18.07 -1.39
C LEU A 364 -2.29 -18.10 -0.19
N ALA A 365 -1.18 -18.85 -0.30
CA ALA A 365 -0.18 -18.92 0.76
C ALA A 365 0.45 -17.56 1.08
N ALA A 366 0.78 -16.78 0.04
CA ALA A 366 1.41 -15.46 0.19
C ALA A 366 0.53 -14.46 0.97
N SER A 367 -0.80 -14.60 0.90
CA SER A 367 -1.74 -13.67 1.54
C SER A 367 -2.50 -14.28 2.73
N ALA A 368 -2.08 -15.44 3.22
CA ALA A 368 -2.82 -16.22 4.23
C ALA A 368 -2.99 -15.51 5.58
N THR A 369 -2.04 -14.65 5.97
CA THR A 369 -2.08 -13.96 7.26
C THR A 369 -2.98 -12.73 7.25
N LYS A 370 -3.18 -12.11 6.09
CA LYS A 370 -3.88 -10.83 5.92
C LYS A 370 -4.79 -10.85 4.69
N PRO A 371 -5.81 -11.73 4.63
CA PRO A 371 -6.67 -11.84 3.46
C PRO A 371 -7.49 -10.55 3.24
N ILE A 372 -7.72 -10.18 1.98
CA ILE A 372 -8.58 -9.05 1.59
C ILE A 372 -9.65 -9.50 0.61
N ALA A 373 -10.76 -8.76 0.55
CA ALA A 373 -11.93 -9.05 -0.32
C ALA A 373 -11.53 -9.36 -1.77
N SER A 374 -10.58 -8.60 -2.31
CA SER A 374 -10.05 -8.77 -3.66
C SER A 374 -9.50 -10.17 -3.93
N ILE A 375 -8.79 -10.75 -2.97
CA ILE A 375 -8.17 -12.08 -3.09
C ILE A 375 -9.23 -13.17 -2.99
N HIS A 376 -10.19 -13.03 -2.06
CA HIS A 376 -11.33 -13.95 -1.97
C HIS A 376 -12.10 -14.03 -3.29
N SER A 377 -12.39 -12.88 -3.91
CA SER A 377 -13.09 -12.80 -5.19
C SER A 377 -12.31 -13.50 -6.31
N ARG A 378 -11.02 -13.16 -6.49
CA ARG A 378 -10.20 -13.72 -7.58
C ARG A 378 -9.93 -15.22 -7.41
N ALA A 379 -9.71 -15.67 -6.18
CA ALA A 379 -9.54 -17.10 -5.92
C ALA A 379 -10.84 -17.89 -6.16
N ALA A 380 -12.00 -17.31 -5.85
CA ALA A 380 -13.30 -17.93 -6.16
C ALA A 380 -13.53 -18.01 -7.69
N GLU A 381 -13.16 -16.97 -8.43
CA GLU A 381 -13.21 -16.95 -9.90
C GLU A 381 -12.32 -18.03 -10.51
N LEU A 382 -11.08 -18.18 -10.02
CA LEU A 382 -10.17 -19.25 -10.43
C LEU A 382 -10.76 -20.64 -10.13
N ALA A 383 -11.33 -20.85 -8.94
CA ALA A 383 -11.98 -22.12 -8.61
C ALA A 383 -13.17 -22.43 -9.55
N VAL A 384 -13.91 -21.41 -9.99
CA VAL A 384 -14.97 -21.57 -10.99
C VAL A 384 -14.39 -21.91 -12.37
N SER A 385 -13.35 -21.22 -12.82
CA SER A 385 -12.74 -21.46 -14.13
C SER A 385 -12.11 -22.85 -14.24
N MET A 386 -11.46 -23.33 -13.17
CA MET A 386 -10.92 -24.70 -13.11
C MET A 386 -12.03 -25.75 -13.19
N ARG A 387 -13.15 -25.56 -12.47
CA ARG A 387 -14.30 -26.48 -12.51
C ARG A 387 -14.97 -26.54 -13.87
N ARG A 388 -15.00 -25.43 -14.63
CA ARG A 388 -15.54 -25.40 -16.00
C ARG A 388 -14.76 -26.28 -16.99
N ARG A 389 -13.53 -26.69 -16.65
CA ARG A 389 -12.72 -27.63 -17.44
C ARG A 389 -12.98 -29.10 -17.11
N GLY A 390 -13.96 -29.38 -16.25
CA GLY A 390 -14.32 -30.71 -15.81
C GLY A 390 -13.60 -31.12 -14.53
N THR A 391 -13.93 -32.31 -14.03
CA THR A 391 -13.37 -32.86 -12.80
C THR A 391 -11.92 -33.29 -13.04
N ASN A 392 -10.97 -32.57 -12.46
CA ASN A 392 -9.54 -32.86 -12.54
C ASN A 392 -8.87 -32.65 -11.18
N ARG A 393 -7.75 -33.35 -10.95
CA ARG A 393 -7.04 -33.34 -9.67
C ARG A 393 -6.55 -31.93 -9.30
N ALA A 394 -5.93 -31.20 -10.22
CA ALA A 394 -5.47 -29.84 -9.99
C ALA A 394 -6.59 -28.91 -9.48
N GLY A 395 -7.77 -28.96 -10.09
CA GLY A 395 -8.94 -28.18 -9.69
C GLY A 395 -9.49 -28.59 -8.31
N GLN A 396 -9.48 -29.88 -7.99
CA GLN A 396 -9.86 -30.38 -6.66
C GLN A 396 -8.86 -29.93 -5.59
N ASP A 397 -7.57 -30.06 -5.87
CA ASP A 397 -6.49 -29.65 -4.97
C ASP A 397 -6.52 -28.14 -4.70
N PHE A 398 -6.76 -27.32 -5.73
CA PHE A 398 -6.92 -25.88 -5.55
C PHE A 398 -8.19 -25.55 -4.76
N ALA A 399 -9.32 -26.21 -5.04
CA ALA A 399 -10.56 -25.99 -4.30
C ALA A 399 -10.42 -26.35 -2.81
N ALA A 400 -9.70 -27.42 -2.49
CA ALA A 400 -9.38 -27.81 -1.11
C ALA A 400 -8.49 -26.76 -0.43
N ALA A 401 -7.43 -26.30 -1.10
CA ALA A 401 -6.56 -25.24 -0.60
C ALA A 401 -7.32 -23.93 -0.35
N LEU A 402 -8.23 -23.54 -1.25
CA LEU A 402 -9.08 -22.36 -1.08
C LEU A 402 -10.05 -22.52 0.11
N HIS A 403 -10.59 -23.72 0.31
CA HIS A 403 -11.45 -24.00 1.45
C HIS A 403 -10.71 -23.86 2.77
N GLU A 404 -9.52 -24.46 2.88
CA GLU A 404 -8.64 -24.35 4.05
C GLU A 404 -8.25 -22.88 4.30
N TRP A 405 -7.83 -22.17 3.26
CA TRP A 405 -7.45 -20.76 3.35
C TRP A 405 -8.59 -19.88 3.87
N LYS A 406 -9.84 -20.14 3.45
CA LYS A 406 -11.02 -19.42 3.95
C LYS A 406 -11.34 -19.71 5.42
N GLN A 407 -10.95 -20.90 5.92
CA GLN A 407 -11.20 -21.30 7.30
C GLN A 407 -10.13 -20.80 8.27
N ARG A 408 -8.94 -20.46 7.78
CA ARG A 408 -7.90 -19.86 8.60
C ARG A 408 -8.41 -18.55 9.19
N ARG A 409 -8.54 -18.53 10.52
CA ARG A 409 -8.68 -17.28 11.24
C ARG A 409 -7.31 -16.60 11.25
N PRO A 410 -7.23 -15.28 11.06
CA PRO A 410 -5.99 -14.56 11.32
C PRO A 410 -5.56 -14.90 12.75
N GLU A 411 -4.33 -15.38 12.93
CA GLU A 411 -3.76 -15.50 14.27
C GLU A 411 -3.76 -14.10 14.87
N VAL A 412 -4.58 -13.91 15.91
CA VAL A 412 -4.52 -12.69 16.71
C VAL A 412 -3.25 -12.84 17.54
N THR A 413 -2.15 -12.27 17.07
CA THR A 413 -0.97 -12.07 17.91
C THR A 413 -1.40 -11.10 19.01
N THR A 414 -1.68 -11.65 20.19
CA THR A 414 -2.01 -10.94 21.43
C THR A 414 -0.84 -10.12 21.95
#